data_AF-A0A968LMP3-F1
#
_entry.id   AF-A0A968LMP3-F1
#
_cell.length_a   1.000
_cell.length_b   1.000
_cell.length_c   1.000
_cell.angle_alpha   90.00
_cell.angle_beta   90.00
_cell.angle_gamma   90.00
#
_symmetry.space_group_name_H-M   'P 1'
#
loop_
_entity.id
_entity.type
_entity.pdbx_description
1 polymer ?
#
loop_
_entity_poly.entity_id
_entity_poly.type
_entity_poly.pdbx_seq_one_letter_code
_entity_poly.pdbx_strand_id
1 'polypeptide(L)'
;MANTKVYNNIIAGTRTAIIDYAEGAGSVNDHGLKNTLILNNTIIMPLDAFPNTGGVFGIKLRDNVTPSGTNRNVGSVIANNAVYGFNDDLIMYSEQSGALQGITLSNNLYFSLAAKPFAVGYDSSFKTTDFAGWKASVGAETGSQFKDPMLENVARLHGTRAACMHIRRPSQRWDRR
;
A
#
# COMPACT_ATOMS: atom_id res chain seq x y z
N MET A 1 -15.94 3.61 0.48
CA MET A 1 -15.72 4.84 1.28
C MET A 1 -15.65 6.04 0.33
N ALA A 2 -16.09 7.23 0.74
CA ALA A 2 -16.05 8.42 -0.11
C ALA A 2 -15.46 9.62 0.64
N ASN A 3 -14.84 10.54 -0.09
CA ASN A 3 -14.31 11.81 0.41
C ASN A 3 -13.29 11.66 1.57
N THR A 4 -12.54 10.55 1.59
CA THR A 4 -11.54 10.26 2.62
C THR A 4 -10.24 11.02 2.34
N LYS A 5 -9.55 11.47 3.39
CA LYS A 5 -8.28 12.18 3.24
C LYS A 5 -7.23 11.60 4.19
N VAL A 6 -6.10 11.16 3.64
CA VAL A 6 -4.93 10.64 4.35
C VAL A 6 -3.73 11.47 3.89
N TYR A 7 -3.31 12.44 4.69
CA TYR A 7 -2.22 13.32 4.27
C TYR A 7 -1.31 13.78 5.41
N ASN A 8 -0.06 14.07 5.06
CA ASN A 8 0.99 14.54 5.97
C ASN A 8 1.30 13.57 7.14
N ASN A 9 1.22 12.25 6.88
CA ASN A 9 1.55 11.24 7.89
C ASN A 9 2.93 10.62 7.67
N ILE A 10 3.52 10.11 8.75
CA ILE A 10 4.56 9.08 8.69
C ILE A 10 3.88 7.75 9.04
N ILE A 11 3.90 6.79 8.12
CA ILE A 11 3.35 5.45 8.32
C ILE A 11 4.50 4.46 8.26
N ALA A 12 4.77 3.75 9.34
CA ALA A 12 6.01 2.97 9.46
C ALA A 12 5.80 1.60 10.11
N GLY A 13 6.52 0.58 9.62
CA GLY A 13 6.56 -0.75 10.23
C GLY A 13 5.26 -1.56 10.14
N THR A 14 4.33 -1.16 9.28
CA THR A 14 3.05 -1.84 9.08
C THR A 14 3.16 -2.93 8.02
N ARG A 15 2.42 -4.03 8.17
CA ARG A 15 2.28 -5.05 7.10
C ARG A 15 1.72 -4.45 5.81
N THR A 16 0.72 -3.57 5.91
CA THR A 16 0.17 -2.85 4.77
C THR A 16 -0.09 -1.42 5.20
N ALA A 17 0.60 -0.46 4.60
CA ALA A 17 0.50 0.93 5.05
C ALA A 17 -0.81 1.57 4.58
N ILE A 18 -1.16 1.38 3.31
CA ILE A 18 -2.43 1.86 2.74
C ILE A 18 -3.04 0.75 1.89
N ILE A 19 -4.32 0.47 2.14
CA ILE A 19 -5.13 -0.41 1.32
C ILE A 19 -6.53 0.17 1.20
N ASP A 20 -7.12 0.09 0.00
CA ASP A 20 -8.52 0.41 -0.20
C ASP A 20 -9.43 -0.70 0.35
N TYR A 21 -10.61 -0.27 0.80
CA TYR A 21 -11.50 -1.10 1.62
C TYR A 21 -12.35 -2.08 0.80
N ALA A 22 -12.51 -3.28 1.35
CA ALA A 22 -13.35 -4.36 0.84
C ALA A 22 -14.24 -4.92 1.96
N GLU A 23 -15.50 -5.25 1.66
CA GLU A 23 -16.41 -5.92 2.60
C GLU A 23 -16.52 -7.43 2.31
N GLY A 24 -16.23 -8.28 3.30
CA GLY A 24 -16.44 -9.72 3.17
C GLY A 24 -15.40 -10.46 2.31
N ALA A 25 -15.69 -11.74 2.02
CA ALA A 25 -14.78 -12.63 1.30
C ALA A 25 -15.13 -12.64 -0.21
N GLY A 26 -14.39 -11.88 -1.02
CA GLY A 26 -14.46 -11.90 -2.49
C GLY A 26 -14.47 -10.50 -3.12
N SER A 27 -13.83 -10.36 -4.28
CA SER A 27 -13.66 -9.11 -5.04
C SER A 27 -14.97 -8.44 -5.50
N VAL A 28 -16.13 -9.09 -5.32
CA VAL A 28 -17.44 -8.52 -5.66
C VAL A 28 -17.78 -7.29 -4.81
N ASN A 29 -17.18 -7.19 -3.62
CA ASN A 29 -17.47 -6.18 -2.60
C ASN A 29 -16.35 -5.15 -2.40
N ASP A 30 -15.47 -4.96 -3.39
CA ASP A 30 -14.46 -3.90 -3.34
C ASP A 30 -15.14 -2.53 -3.58
N HIS A 31 -14.96 -1.57 -2.66
CA HIS A 31 -15.81 -0.37 -2.61
C HIS A 31 -15.34 0.81 -3.47
N GLY A 32 -14.21 0.69 -4.16
CA GLY A 32 -13.58 1.77 -4.91
C GLY A 32 -13.09 2.91 -4.04
N LEU A 33 -12.05 3.60 -4.50
CA LEU A 33 -11.67 4.91 -3.99
C LEU A 33 -12.55 5.99 -4.64
N LYS A 34 -13.30 6.75 -3.83
CA LYS A 34 -14.21 7.79 -4.33
C LYS A 34 -13.84 9.14 -3.70
N ASN A 35 -13.32 10.04 -4.51
CA ASN A 35 -12.84 11.37 -4.11
C ASN A 35 -11.87 11.30 -2.92
N THR A 36 -11.01 10.29 -2.91
CA THR A 36 -10.05 10.07 -1.84
C THR A 36 -8.75 10.81 -2.15
N LEU A 37 -8.19 11.50 -1.15
CA LEU A 37 -6.87 12.13 -1.24
C LEU A 37 -5.87 11.38 -0.37
N ILE A 38 -4.79 10.90 -0.97
CA ILE A 38 -3.66 10.26 -0.30
C ILE A 38 -2.41 11.06 -0.65
N LEU A 39 -2.07 12.05 0.17
CA LEU A 39 -1.13 13.10 -0.20
C LEU A 39 0.00 13.29 0.82
N ASN A 40 1.22 13.54 0.35
CA ASN A 40 2.33 13.99 1.22
C ASN A 40 2.63 13.04 2.40
N ASN A 41 2.37 11.74 2.26
CA ASN A 41 2.71 10.77 3.31
C ASN A 41 4.12 10.23 3.08
N THR A 42 4.85 9.96 4.16
CA THR A 42 6.08 9.16 4.14
C THR A 42 5.76 7.77 4.67
N ILE A 43 5.88 6.77 3.80
CA ILE A 43 5.64 5.37 4.09
C ILE A 43 6.99 4.68 4.19
N ILE A 44 7.26 4.08 5.34
CA ILE A 44 8.49 3.34 5.62
C ILE A 44 8.09 1.88 5.80
N MET A 45 8.47 1.07 4.82
CA MET A 45 8.21 -0.36 4.86
C MET A 45 8.89 -1.00 6.06
N PRO A 46 8.33 -2.10 6.58
CA PRO A 46 9.00 -2.87 7.61
C PRO A 46 10.30 -3.48 7.07
N LEU A 47 11.25 -3.74 7.97
CA LEU A 47 12.47 -4.49 7.63
C LEU A 47 12.26 -6.01 7.77
N ASP A 48 11.54 -6.41 8.82
CA ASP A 48 11.34 -7.81 9.15
C ASP A 48 10.20 -8.42 8.33
N ALA A 49 10.44 -9.63 7.81
CA ALA A 49 9.40 -10.40 7.14
C ALA A 49 8.25 -10.76 8.11
N PHE A 50 7.01 -10.56 7.64
CA PHE A 50 5.80 -10.95 8.35
C PHE A 50 5.47 -12.43 8.05
N PRO A 51 5.64 -13.35 9.02
CA PRO A 51 5.43 -14.77 8.78
C PRO A 51 3.95 -15.08 8.51
N ASN A 52 3.70 -16.03 7.61
CA ASN A 52 2.34 -16.49 7.25
C ASN A 52 1.42 -15.38 6.74
N THR A 53 1.98 -14.39 6.05
CA THR A 53 1.18 -13.31 5.48
C THR A 53 1.16 -13.38 3.96
N GLY A 54 -0.01 -13.14 3.36
CA GLY A 54 -0.19 -13.06 1.90
C GLY A 54 0.36 -11.77 1.30
N GLY A 55 1.57 -11.36 1.72
CA GLY A 55 2.28 -10.17 1.26
C GLY A 55 2.31 -9.00 2.24
N VAL A 56 3.32 -8.15 2.07
CA VAL A 56 3.56 -6.86 2.73
C VAL A 56 3.54 -5.79 1.65
N PHE A 57 2.82 -4.69 1.89
CA PHE A 57 2.56 -3.69 0.85
C PHE A 57 2.72 -2.25 1.36
N GLY A 58 3.35 -1.39 0.57
CA GLY A 58 3.34 0.06 0.84
C GLY A 58 1.94 0.60 0.59
N ILE A 59 1.57 0.68 -0.69
CA ILE A 59 0.22 1.01 -1.12
C ILE A 59 -0.33 -0.17 -1.94
N LYS A 60 -1.46 -0.71 -1.52
CA LYS A 60 -2.19 -1.74 -2.27
C LYS A 60 -3.52 -1.17 -2.76
N LEU A 61 -3.77 -1.30 -4.06
CA LEU A 61 -5.02 -0.96 -4.73
C LEU A 61 -5.70 -2.25 -5.20
N ARG A 62 -6.94 -2.48 -4.78
CA ARG A 62 -7.73 -3.63 -5.19
C ARG A 62 -8.35 -3.45 -6.57
N ASP A 63 -8.81 -4.57 -7.13
CA ASP A 63 -9.57 -4.55 -8.37
C ASP A 63 -10.99 -4.05 -8.09
N ASN A 64 -11.20 -2.76 -8.37
CA ASN A 64 -12.48 -2.11 -8.15
C ASN A 64 -13.39 -2.14 -9.40
N VAL A 65 -13.08 -3.01 -10.36
CA VAL A 65 -13.93 -3.25 -11.51
C VAL A 65 -14.96 -4.31 -11.16
N THR A 66 -16.25 -3.95 -11.28
CA THR A 66 -17.36 -4.89 -11.08
C THR A 66 -17.28 -6.07 -12.07
N PRO A 67 -17.95 -7.20 -11.81
CA PRO A 67 -18.08 -8.27 -12.81
C PRO A 67 -18.65 -7.82 -14.16
N SER A 68 -19.42 -6.74 -14.21
CA SER A 68 -19.94 -6.12 -15.44
C SER A 68 -18.97 -5.15 -16.13
N GLY A 69 -17.72 -5.05 -15.67
CA GLY A 69 -16.69 -4.19 -16.25
C GLY A 69 -16.73 -2.72 -15.82
N THR A 70 -17.66 -2.34 -14.92
CA THR A 70 -17.75 -0.97 -14.41
C THR A 70 -16.70 -0.71 -13.35
N ASN A 71 -15.82 0.27 -13.58
CA ASN A 71 -14.88 0.76 -12.58
C ASN A 71 -15.60 1.57 -11.49
N ARG A 72 -15.32 1.28 -10.22
CA ARG A 72 -15.90 1.97 -9.05
C ARG A 72 -15.03 3.11 -8.52
N ASN A 73 -13.79 3.26 -9.01
CA ASN A 73 -12.92 4.38 -8.65
C ASN A 73 -13.40 5.69 -9.28
N VAL A 74 -13.42 6.76 -8.49
CA VAL A 74 -13.87 8.09 -8.94
C VAL A 74 -13.00 9.16 -8.31
N GLY A 75 -12.44 10.05 -9.12
CA GLY A 75 -11.87 11.34 -8.67
C GLY A 75 -10.83 11.28 -7.55
N SER A 76 -10.11 10.16 -7.39
CA SER A 76 -9.15 9.99 -6.29
C SER A 76 -7.74 10.34 -6.72
N VAL A 77 -6.94 10.85 -5.79
CA VAL A 77 -5.57 11.32 -6.05
C VAL A 77 -4.62 10.73 -5.02
N ILE A 78 -3.54 10.11 -5.51
CA ILE A 78 -2.43 9.61 -4.72
C ILE A 78 -1.18 10.33 -5.22
N ALA A 79 -0.72 11.33 -4.48
CA ALA A 79 0.35 12.20 -4.95
C ALA A 79 1.31 12.68 -3.86
N ASN A 80 2.53 13.02 -4.25
CA ASN A 80 3.58 13.53 -3.36
C ASN A 80 3.91 12.61 -2.17
N ASN A 81 3.61 11.32 -2.26
CA ASN A 81 3.99 10.38 -1.20
C ASN A 81 5.41 9.89 -1.44
N ALA A 82 6.15 9.65 -0.37
CA ALA A 82 7.42 8.93 -0.39
C ALA A 82 7.21 7.52 0.14
N VAL A 83 7.57 6.47 -0.60
CA VAL A 83 7.50 5.07 -0.15
C VAL A 83 8.89 4.46 -0.18
N TYR A 84 9.37 4.01 0.98
CA TYR A 84 10.73 3.53 1.19
C TYR A 84 10.74 2.05 1.60
N GLY A 85 11.29 1.18 0.74
CA GLY A 85 11.41 -0.27 0.92
C GLY A 85 12.84 -0.73 1.23
N PHE A 86 12.98 -1.85 1.97
CA PHE A 86 14.27 -2.41 2.38
C PHE A 86 14.58 -3.78 1.78
N ASN A 87 13.56 -4.51 1.39
CA ASN A 87 13.60 -5.93 1.02
C ASN A 87 12.77 -6.14 -0.26
N ASP A 88 12.42 -7.39 -0.54
CA ASP A 88 11.60 -7.82 -1.67
C ASP A 88 10.10 -7.53 -1.53
N ASP A 89 9.68 -6.78 -0.50
CA ASP A 89 8.30 -6.35 -0.32
C ASP A 89 7.85 -5.39 -1.44
N LEU A 90 6.55 -5.39 -1.70
CA LEU A 90 5.94 -4.60 -2.77
C LEU A 90 5.62 -3.19 -2.26
N ILE A 91 6.32 -2.18 -2.75
CA ILE A 91 6.08 -0.79 -2.35
C ILE A 91 4.79 -0.23 -2.97
N MET A 92 4.37 -0.79 -4.11
CA MET A 92 3.13 -0.44 -4.79
C MET A 92 2.56 -1.67 -5.50
N TYR A 93 1.28 -1.96 -5.25
CA TYR A 93 0.58 -3.09 -5.85
C TYR A 93 -0.80 -2.67 -6.35
N SER A 94 -1.13 -3.02 -7.58
CA SER A 94 -2.50 -2.94 -8.11
C SER A 94 -2.99 -4.33 -8.53
N GLU A 95 -4.14 -4.74 -8.00
CA GLU A 95 -4.85 -5.93 -8.46
C GLU A 95 -5.46 -5.72 -9.86
N GLN A 96 -5.89 -4.50 -10.17
CA GLN A 96 -6.32 -4.14 -11.50
C GLN A 96 -5.13 -4.18 -12.47
N SER A 97 -5.30 -4.88 -13.59
CA SER A 97 -4.33 -4.86 -14.69
C SER A 97 -4.61 -3.67 -15.61
N GLY A 98 -3.57 -2.93 -15.98
CA GLY A 98 -3.67 -1.79 -16.90
C GLY A 98 -3.98 -0.46 -16.19
N ALA A 99 -4.60 0.46 -16.94
CA ALA A 99 -4.80 1.83 -16.49
C ALA A 99 -5.72 1.96 -15.26
N LEU A 100 -5.27 2.71 -14.26
CA LEU A 100 -6.00 2.96 -13.01
C LEU A 100 -7.05 4.06 -13.20
N GLN A 101 -8.12 3.73 -13.92
CA GLN A 101 -9.20 4.69 -14.18
C GLN A 101 -9.76 5.27 -12.86
N GLY A 102 -10.03 6.58 -12.84
CA GLY A 102 -10.58 7.27 -11.65
C GLY A 102 -9.58 7.50 -10.51
N ILE A 103 -8.32 7.08 -10.66
CA ILE A 103 -7.22 7.35 -9.74
C ILE A 103 -6.11 8.10 -10.49
N THR A 104 -5.70 9.25 -9.96
CA THR A 104 -4.51 9.96 -10.43
C THR A 104 -3.32 9.62 -9.54
N LEU A 105 -2.26 9.08 -10.14
CA LEU A 105 -0.95 8.94 -9.51
C LEU A 105 -0.02 10.03 -10.04
N SER A 106 0.58 10.85 -9.16
CA SER A 106 1.51 11.89 -9.59
C SER A 106 2.53 12.28 -8.53
N ASN A 107 3.75 12.60 -8.94
CA ASN A 107 4.81 13.15 -8.10
C ASN A 107 5.13 12.29 -6.86
N ASN A 108 4.87 10.99 -6.91
CA ASN A 108 5.27 10.07 -5.84
C ASN A 108 6.75 9.72 -5.98
N LEU A 109 7.43 9.61 -4.85
CA LEU A 109 8.82 9.16 -4.77
C LEU A 109 8.83 7.74 -4.22
N TYR A 110 9.40 6.82 -4.98
CA TYR A 110 9.51 5.43 -4.61
C TYR A 110 10.97 5.05 -4.45
N PHE A 111 11.27 4.20 -3.48
CA PHE A 111 12.58 3.59 -3.33
C PHE A 111 12.42 2.19 -2.77
N SER A 112 13.21 1.24 -3.26
CA SER A 112 13.37 -0.09 -2.68
C SER A 112 14.71 -0.67 -3.11
N LEU A 113 15.28 -1.55 -2.28
CA LEU A 113 16.45 -2.35 -2.64
C LEU A 113 16.10 -3.52 -3.58
N ALA A 114 14.82 -3.88 -3.71
CA ALA A 114 14.39 -4.90 -4.64
C ALA A 114 14.42 -4.42 -6.10
N ALA A 115 14.77 -5.33 -7.00
CA ALA A 115 14.80 -5.05 -8.44
C ALA A 115 13.40 -4.81 -9.04
N LYS A 116 12.36 -5.43 -8.47
CA LYS A 116 10.99 -5.38 -8.98
C LYS A 116 9.95 -5.19 -7.86
N PRO A 117 9.95 -4.03 -7.18
CA PRO A 117 9.11 -3.80 -6.00
C PRO A 117 7.67 -3.37 -6.34
N PHE A 118 7.30 -3.38 -7.62
CA PHE A 118 5.96 -3.04 -8.09
C PHE A 118 5.25 -4.30 -8.56
N ALA A 119 3.93 -4.38 -8.42
CA ALA A 119 3.16 -5.49 -8.97
C ALA A 119 1.85 -5.05 -9.61
N VAL A 120 1.45 -5.75 -10.67
CA VAL A 120 0.14 -5.60 -11.33
C VAL A 120 -0.53 -6.96 -11.53
N GLY A 121 -1.84 -7.03 -11.33
CA GLY A 121 -2.64 -8.23 -11.54
C GLY A 121 -3.18 -8.84 -10.25
N TYR A 122 -4.16 -9.72 -10.36
CA TYR A 122 -4.95 -10.19 -9.23
C TYR A 122 -4.37 -11.47 -8.59
N ASP A 123 -4.23 -11.45 -7.26
CA ASP A 123 -3.89 -12.62 -6.44
C ASP A 123 -2.68 -13.42 -7.00
N SER A 124 -2.76 -14.75 -7.08
CA SER A 124 -1.65 -15.62 -7.51
C SER A 124 -1.19 -15.42 -8.98
N SER A 125 -1.81 -14.50 -9.72
CA SER A 125 -1.48 -14.20 -11.12
C SER A 125 -0.79 -12.84 -11.32
N PHE A 126 -0.47 -12.11 -10.25
CA PHE A 126 0.22 -10.83 -10.37
C PHE A 126 1.63 -10.99 -10.95
N LYS A 127 2.10 -9.94 -11.62
CA LYS A 127 3.46 -9.84 -12.16
C LYS A 127 4.22 -8.73 -11.45
N THR A 128 5.39 -9.06 -10.91
CA THR A 128 6.31 -8.05 -10.39
C THR A 128 7.03 -7.34 -11.53
N THR A 129 7.26 -6.04 -11.39
CA THR A 129 7.88 -5.20 -12.40
C THR A 129 8.75 -4.12 -11.76
N ASP A 130 9.63 -3.52 -12.56
CA ASP A 130 10.38 -2.33 -12.17
C ASP A 130 9.50 -1.07 -12.30
N PHE A 131 10.04 0.10 -11.95
CA PHE A 131 9.27 1.34 -12.01
C PHE A 131 8.84 1.72 -13.44
N ALA A 132 9.67 1.44 -14.44
CA ALA A 132 9.36 1.78 -15.83
C ALA A 132 8.19 0.91 -16.35
N GLY A 133 8.23 -0.39 -16.06
CA GLY A 133 7.14 -1.31 -16.39
C GLY A 133 5.87 -1.04 -15.59
N TRP A 134 5.96 -0.65 -14.32
CA TRP A 134 4.82 -0.17 -13.53
C TRP A 134 4.15 1.04 -14.19
N LYS A 135 4.92 2.09 -14.45
CA LYS A 135 4.46 3.33 -15.07
C LYS A 135 3.80 3.08 -16.43
N ALA A 136 4.41 2.22 -17.26
CA ALA A 136 3.84 1.82 -18.54
C ALA A 136 2.51 1.05 -18.37
N SER A 137 2.40 0.21 -17.35
CA SER A 137 1.19 -0.60 -17.10
C SER A 137 0.02 0.25 -16.61
N VAL A 138 0.25 1.15 -15.65
CA VAL A 138 -0.83 1.90 -15.00
C VAL A 138 -1.24 3.17 -15.75
N GLY A 139 -0.45 3.60 -16.74
CA GLY A 139 -0.75 4.80 -17.53
C GLY A 139 -0.89 6.09 -16.69
N ALA A 140 -0.36 6.07 -15.46
CA ALA A 140 -0.35 7.13 -14.47
C ALA A 140 1.10 7.27 -13.95
N GLU A 141 1.39 8.14 -12.98
CA GLU A 141 2.74 8.47 -12.46
C GLU A 141 3.43 9.68 -13.13
N THR A 142 2.67 10.73 -13.44
CA THR A 142 3.23 12.00 -13.92
C THR A 142 4.15 12.60 -12.85
N GLY A 143 5.41 12.88 -13.19
CA GLY A 143 6.38 13.48 -12.26
C GLY A 143 6.89 12.57 -11.14
N SER A 144 6.40 11.34 -11.02
CA SER A 144 6.89 10.37 -10.03
C SER A 144 8.28 9.84 -10.40
N GLN A 145 9.04 9.43 -9.38
CA GLN A 145 10.42 8.98 -9.52
C GLN A 145 10.68 7.72 -8.71
N PHE A 146 11.61 6.88 -9.19
CA PHE A 146 12.20 5.80 -8.41
C PHE A 146 13.65 6.18 -8.06
N LYS A 147 13.85 6.73 -6.87
CA LYS A 147 15.11 7.30 -6.42
C LYS A 147 15.18 7.30 -4.89
N ASP A 148 16.36 7.08 -4.34
CA ASP A 148 16.58 7.17 -2.90
C ASP A 148 16.28 8.60 -2.40
N PRO A 149 15.31 8.79 -1.48
CA PRO A 149 15.07 10.07 -0.82
C PRO A 149 16.17 10.48 0.15
N MET A 150 17.17 9.64 0.41
CA MET A 150 18.25 9.86 1.40
C MET A 150 17.69 10.14 2.80
N LEU A 151 16.67 9.39 3.20
CA LEU A 151 16.10 9.50 4.54
C LEU A 151 17.14 9.10 5.59
N GLU A 152 17.29 9.93 6.62
CA GLU A 152 18.22 9.66 7.71
C GLU A 152 17.56 8.87 8.84
N ASN A 153 18.33 7.97 9.45
CA ASN A 153 17.93 7.20 10.62
C ASN A 153 16.63 6.39 10.40
N VAL A 154 16.39 5.88 9.20
CA VAL A 154 15.17 5.11 8.90
C VAL A 154 15.07 3.86 9.78
N ALA A 155 16.22 3.31 10.20
CA ALA A 155 16.35 2.19 11.13
C ALA A 155 15.47 2.27 12.38
N ARG A 156 15.24 3.48 12.92
CA ARG A 156 14.40 3.65 14.11
C ARG A 156 12.90 3.43 13.86
N LEU A 157 12.48 3.47 12.59
CA LEU A 157 11.09 3.40 12.15
C LEU A 157 10.73 2.02 11.58
N HIS A 158 11.68 1.08 11.55
CA HIS A 158 11.51 -0.21 10.87
C HIS A 158 10.47 -1.16 11.49
N GLY A 159 9.98 -0.89 12.70
CA GLY A 159 9.08 -1.79 13.43
C GLY A 159 9.70 -3.19 13.60
N THR A 160 10.46 -3.41 14.67
CA THR A 160 11.02 -4.75 14.94
C THR A 160 10.00 -5.63 15.65
N ARG A 161 10.09 -6.96 15.48
CA ARG A 161 9.23 -7.94 16.19
C ARG A 161 9.09 -7.70 17.71
N ALA A 162 10.09 -7.09 18.35
CA ALA A 162 10.07 -6.78 19.78
C ALA A 162 8.99 -5.75 20.18
N ALA A 163 8.59 -4.84 19.29
CA ALA A 163 7.61 -3.81 19.60
C ALA A 163 6.16 -4.33 19.66
N CYS A 164 5.88 -5.46 19.00
CA CYS A 164 4.52 -6.03 18.91
C CYS A 164 4.19 -7.04 20.03
N MET A 165 5.16 -7.38 20.89
CA MET A 165 5.02 -8.44 21.91
C MET A 165 5.10 -7.92 23.34
N HIS A 166 4.39 -6.83 23.68
CA HIS A 166 4.21 -6.43 25.08
C HIS A 166 2.90 -5.70 25.41
N ILE A 167 1.77 -6.22 24.92
CA ILE A 167 0.51 -6.03 25.66
C ILE A 167 0.24 -7.34 26.40
N ARG A 168 0.93 -7.53 27.53
CA ARG A 168 0.49 -8.50 28.53
C ARG A 168 -0.89 -8.03 28.97
N ARG A 169 -1.94 -8.77 28.60
CA ARG A 169 -3.25 -8.60 29.22
C ARG A 169 -3.03 -8.80 30.73
N PRO A 170 -3.34 -7.81 31.59
CA PRO A 170 -3.42 -8.09 33.01
C PRO A 170 -4.46 -9.20 33.16
N SER A 171 -4.07 -10.30 33.78
CA SER A 171 -4.99 -11.38 34.12
C SER A 171 -6.07 -10.81 35.04
N GLN A 172 -7.24 -10.50 34.49
CA GLN A 172 -8.43 -10.29 35.30
C GLN A 172 -8.81 -11.64 35.92
N ARG A 173 -8.36 -11.90 37.15
CA ARG A 173 -9.01 -12.86 38.04
C ARG A 173 -10.37 -12.29 38.37
N TRP A 174 -11.40 -12.83 37.74
CA TRP A 174 -12.77 -12.69 38.23
C TRP A 174 -12.96 -13.72 39.33
N ASP A 175 -12.80 -13.30 40.58
CA ASP A 175 -13.28 -14.06 41.73
C ASP A 175 -14.81 -14.14 41.62
N ARG A 176 -15.31 -15.33 41.30
CA ARG A 176 -16.74 -15.64 41.42
C ARG A 176 -17.01 -16.01 42.87
N ARG A 177 -17.91 -15.24 43.50
CA ARG A 177 -18.65 -15.67 44.69
C ARG A 177 -19.59 -16.81 44.32
#